data_AF-A0A5C4SXU0-F1
#
_entry.id   AF-A0A5C4SXU0-F1
#
_cell.length_a   1.000
_cell.length_b   1.000
_cell.length_c   1.000
_cell.angle_alpha   90.00
_cell.angle_beta   90.00
_cell.angle_gamma   90.00
#
_symmetry.space_group_name_H-M   'P 1'
#
loop_
_entity.id
_entity.type
_entity.pdbx_description
1 polymer ?
#
loop_
_entity_poly.entity_id
_entity_poly.type
_entity_poly.pdbx_seq_one_letter_code
_entity_poly.pdbx_strand_id
1 'polypeptide(L)' 'MANLSILKNGKAKAIRISTLEAICKALECQPGDILDYKGDDVG' A
#
# COMPACT_ATOMS: atom_id res chain seq x y z
N MET A 1 10.20 13.73 -5.74
CA MET A 1 10.74 12.41 -5.33
C MET A 1 9.76 11.74 -4.36
N ALA A 2 9.31 10.52 -4.64
CA ALA A 2 8.54 9.72 -3.69
C ALA A 2 9.51 8.96 -2.77
N ASN A 3 9.34 9.08 -1.45
CA ASN A 3 10.24 8.44 -0.49
C ASN A 3 9.77 7.00 -0.23
N LEU A 4 10.34 6.05 -0.99
CA LEU A 4 9.99 4.63 -0.91
C LEU A 4 10.20 4.05 0.51
N SER A 5 11.12 4.63 1.28
CA SER A 5 11.40 4.23 2.66
C SER A 5 10.20 4.43 3.60
N ILE A 6 9.31 5.40 3.33
CA ILE A 6 8.10 5.62 4.13
C ILE A 6 7.10 4.47 3.93
N LEU A 7 6.97 3.99 2.69
CA LEU A 7 6.09 2.88 2.34
C LEU A 7 6.60 1.57 2.95
N LYS A 8 7.91 1.30 2.81
CA LYS A 8 8.57 0.12 3.39
C LYS A 8 8.41 0.05 4.92
N ASN A 9 8.47 1.18 5.60
CA ASN A 9 8.38 1.25 7.06
C ASN A 9 6.94 1.30 7.59
N GLY A 10 5.92 1.16 6.73
CA GLY A 10 4.51 1.20 7.13
C GLY A 10 4.04 2.56 7.67
N LYS A 11 4.82 3.63 7.46
CA LYS A 11 4.51 4.99 7.96
C LYS A 11 3.74 5.84 6.94
N ALA A 12 3.44 5.27 5.77
CA ALA A 12 2.70 5.97 4.74
C ALA A 12 1.26 6.19 5.17
N LYS A 13 0.85 7.45 5.28
CA LYS A 13 -0.54 7.82 5.59
C LYS A 13 -1.46 7.78 4.36
N ALA A 14 -0.87 7.92 3.17
CA ALA A 14 -1.59 7.93 1.91
C ALA A 14 -0.67 7.44 0.78
N ILE A 15 -1.27 6.83 -0.24
CA ILE A 15 -0.62 6.41 -1.48
C ILE A 15 -1.45 6.92 -2.67
N ARG A 16 -0.77 7.32 -3.75
CA ARG A 16 -1.46 7.66 -5.00
C ARG A 16 -1.92 6.38 -5.69
N ILE A 17 -3.10 6.40 -6.31
CA ILE A 17 -3.62 5.25 -7.05
C ILE A 17 -2.61 4.77 -8.11
N SER A 18 -1.96 5.68 -8.85
CA SER A 18 -0.93 5.33 -9.82
C SER A 18 0.28 4.57 -9.24
N THR A 19 0.60 4.81 -7.97
CA THR A 19 1.65 4.05 -7.28
C THR A 19 1.15 2.67 -6.88
N LEU A 20 -0.10 2.55 -6.41
CA LEU A 20 -0.73 1.27 -6.13
C LEU A 20 -0.85 0.41 -7.40
N GLU A 21 -1.24 1.01 -8.53
CA GLU A 21 -1.29 0.34 -9.84
C GLU A 21 0.08 -0.19 -10.27
N ALA A 22 1.14 0.61 -10.11
CA ALA A 22 2.49 0.18 -10.43
C ALA A 22 2.94 -1.02 -9.58
N ILE A 23 2.56 -1.06 -8.30
CA ILE A 23 2.83 -2.19 -7.40
C ILE A 23 2.04 -3.43 -7.86
N CYS A 24 0.74 -3.29 -8.13
CA CYS A 24 -0.11 -4.39 -8.60
C CYS A 24 0.46 -5.01 -9.89
N LYS A 25 0.93 -4.17 -10.83
CA LYS A 25 1.55 -4.63 -12.08
C LYS A 25 2.88 -5.35 -11.83
N ALA A 26 3.68 -4.89 -10.88
CA ALA A 26 4.98 -5.50 -10.57
C ALA A 26 4.85 -6.82 -9.80
N LEU A 27 3.79 -6.99 -9.02
CA LEU A 27 3.52 -8.18 -8.21
C LEU A 27 2.49 -9.13 -8.84
N GLU A 28 1.96 -8.78 -10.01
CA GLU A 28 0.91 -9.53 -10.72
C GLU A 28 -0.31 -9.84 -9.84
N CYS A 29 -0.73 -8.88 -9.02
CA CYS A 29 -1.84 -9.01 -8.08
C CYS A 29 -2.90 -7.92 -8.27
N GLN A 30 -4.01 -8.04 -7.54
CA GLN A 30 -5.08 -7.05 -7.49
C GLN A 30 -4.94 -6.14 -6.26
N PRO A 31 -5.53 -4.93 -6.28
CA PRO A 31 -5.52 -4.02 -5.12
C PRO A 31 -6.06 -4.66 -3.83
N GLY A 32 -7.04 -5.56 -3.96
CA GLY A 32 -7.63 -6.29 -2.83
C GLY A 32 -6.66 -7.28 -2.15
N ASP A 33 -5.60 -7.69 -2.84
CA ASP A 33 -4.56 -8.56 -2.26
C ASP A 33 -3.58 -7.77 -1.36
N ILE A 34 -3.55 -6.44 -1.49
CA ILE A 34 -2.63 -5.55 -0.75
C ILE A 34 -3.36 -4.76 0.34
N LEU A 35 -4.59 -4.32 0.07
CA LEU A 35 -5.36 -3.47 0.96
C LEU A 35 -6.21 -4.31 1.91
N ASP A 36 -5.85 -4.31 3.18
CA ASP A 36 -6.62 -4.90 4.27
C ASP A 36 -7.13 -3.79 5.21
N TYR A 37 -8.45 -3.75 5.44
CA TYR A 37 -9.01 -2.84 6.44
C TYR A 37 -8.91 -3.50 7.82
N LYS A 38 -7.84 -3.18 8.55
CA LYS A 38 -7.79 -3.38 10.00
C LYS A 38 -8.58 -2.23 10.63
N GLY A 39 -9.80 -2.49 11.10
CA GLY A 39 -10.51 -1.52 11.95
C GLY A 39 -9.75 -1.24 13.26
N ASP A 40 -10.38 -0.54 14.20
CA ASP A 40 -9.93 -0.43 15.61
C ASP A 40 -10.11 -1.77 16.38
N ASP A 41 -9.85 -2.90 15.72
CA ASP A 41 -9.84 -4.21 16.35
C ASP A 41 -8.58 -4.31 17.21
N VAL A 42 -8.73 -3.90 18.47
CA VAL A 42 -7.84 -4.23 19.57
C VAL A 42 -7.93 -5.75 19.79
N GLY A 43 -7.08 -6.49 19.08
CA GLY A 43 -6.66 -7.82 19.48
C GLY A 43 -5.59 -7.75 20.55
#